data_AF-A0A9X0LBD6-F1
#
_entry.id   AF-A0A9X0LBD6-F1
#
_cell.length_a   1.000
_cell.length_b   1.000
_cell.length_c   1.000
_cell.angle_alpha   90.00
_cell.angle_beta   90.00
_cell.angle_gamma   90.00
#
_symmetry.space_group_name_H-M   'P 1'
#
loop_
_entity.id
_entity.type
_entity.pdbx_description
1 polymer ?
#
loop_
_entity_poly.entity_id
_entity_poly.type
_entity_poly.pdbx_seq_one_letter_code
_entity_poly.pdbx_strand_id
1 'polypeptide(L)'
;MNLGTLMACATCGYSLTTHRHGDQIHYRHPVSETDRHPPVPVPAHLIDDVYDRCHICSATHPVWNYRTAELEAQGLGGTREVIQTYNTHWHVCLRCAQHIEADDPDTLTAASAALMGWHPHDPRHTILGMVHRAIVLTREGRTLITTTDWPPATITPDMLPKIRDRLTRLLRSPADLPDPLNTRTTRHTLADDLDRAPLYWINPEFTRLTHDVTGNQPPAPVTDRITPTRSGLLAWPHPIGQHHQIAAVSWTPHTDGWHLLAYRSIGAGLTNDLMPTLRHDIGWLIPTHTEHLPAGTTIDGHHPLGPLITTWLLMNQHMADAVPAKLPKTITKAYQRQQRPTPDVRLVRITPPTTTPPTEPNPNSQKRSRAQPDYRYWVSGHERNQAHGPGRRLRKTITIEPFLKGPEDKPIKLSTTVRILGTRQPPNTTTPE
;
A
#
# COMPACT_ATOMS: atom_id res chain seq x y z
N MET A 1 -5.61 -11.04 -2.12
CA MET A 1 -6.16 -10.54 -3.38
C MET A 1 -6.46 -9.04 -3.34
N ASN A 2 -5.47 -8.21 -3.70
CA ASN A 2 -5.72 -6.82 -4.13
C ASN A 2 -6.17 -6.83 -5.59
N LEU A 3 -7.36 -7.38 -5.82
CA LEU A 3 -8.02 -7.37 -7.12
C LEU A 3 -8.91 -6.12 -7.25
N GLY A 4 -8.54 -5.04 -6.54
CA GLY A 4 -9.27 -3.78 -6.58
C GLY A 4 -9.18 -3.09 -7.96
N THR A 5 -8.17 -3.44 -8.77
CA THR A 5 -7.97 -2.88 -10.11
C THR A 5 -7.58 -3.90 -11.18
N LEU A 6 -7.32 -5.17 -10.83
CA LEU A 6 -7.13 -6.21 -11.84
C LEU A 6 -8.49 -6.55 -12.47
N MET A 7 -8.58 -6.46 -13.78
CA MET A 7 -9.75 -6.88 -14.54
C MET A 7 -9.48 -8.24 -15.16
N ALA A 8 -10.43 -9.14 -15.02
CA ALA A 8 -10.41 -10.45 -15.66
C ALA A 8 -11.65 -10.61 -16.53
N CYS A 9 -11.61 -11.54 -17.47
CA CYS A 9 -12.79 -11.83 -18.28
C CYS A 9 -13.76 -12.74 -17.52
N ALA A 10 -15.02 -12.31 -17.38
CA ALA A 10 -16.08 -13.11 -16.75
C ALA A 10 -16.31 -14.47 -17.45
N THR A 11 -16.01 -14.56 -18.75
CA THR A 11 -16.26 -15.77 -19.54
C THR A 11 -15.16 -16.82 -19.40
N CYS A 12 -13.89 -16.41 -19.34
CA CYS A 12 -12.74 -17.33 -19.39
C CYS A 12 -11.75 -17.20 -18.23
N GLY A 13 -11.96 -16.27 -17.31
CA GLY A 13 -11.10 -16.07 -16.13
C GLY A 13 -9.72 -15.47 -16.42
N TYR A 14 -9.35 -15.22 -17.68
CA TYR A 14 -8.05 -14.62 -18.01
C TYR A 14 -7.92 -13.19 -17.49
N SER A 15 -6.76 -12.87 -16.91
CA SER A 15 -6.39 -11.48 -16.64
C SER A 15 -6.35 -10.70 -17.95
N LEU A 16 -7.08 -9.58 -18.00
CA LEU A 16 -7.13 -8.70 -19.16
C LEU A 16 -6.05 -7.64 -19.04
N THR A 17 -5.49 -7.24 -20.18
CA THR A 17 -4.61 -6.08 -20.23
C THR A 17 -5.41 -4.82 -20.50
N THR A 18 -5.04 -3.75 -19.83
CA THR A 18 -5.65 -2.43 -19.98
C THR A 18 -4.94 -1.64 -21.08
N HIS A 19 -5.71 -1.09 -22.01
CA HIS A 19 -5.26 -0.17 -23.06
C HIS A 19 -5.98 1.15 -22.89
N ARG A 20 -5.25 2.26 -22.90
CA ARG A 20 -5.84 3.61 -22.89
C ARG A 20 -5.77 4.23 -24.27
N HIS A 21 -6.91 4.73 -24.74
CA HIS A 21 -7.01 5.50 -25.98
C HIS A 21 -7.77 6.80 -25.68
N GLY A 22 -7.02 7.89 -25.47
CA GLY A 22 -7.58 9.12 -24.87
C GLY A 22 -8.11 8.85 -23.46
N ASP A 23 -9.35 9.27 -23.20
CA ASP A 23 -10.03 9.04 -21.91
C ASP A 23 -10.71 7.67 -21.81
N GLN A 24 -10.72 6.88 -22.90
CA GLN A 24 -11.36 5.56 -22.91
C GLN A 24 -10.37 4.45 -22.55
N ILE A 25 -10.87 3.52 -21.73
CA ILE A 25 -10.14 2.31 -21.34
C ILE A 25 -10.75 1.12 -22.09
N HIS A 26 -9.90 0.39 -22.80
CA HIS A 26 -10.25 -0.85 -23.47
C HIS A 26 -9.51 -2.02 -22.81
N TYR A 27 -10.18 -3.18 -22.76
CA TYR A 27 -9.59 -4.41 -22.23
C TYR A 27 -9.41 -5.42 -23.36
N ARG A 28 -8.24 -6.08 -23.41
CA ARG A 28 -7.92 -7.11 -24.41
C ARG A 28 -7.43 -8.38 -23.72
N HIS A 29 -7.73 -9.53 -24.34
CA HIS A 29 -7.08 -10.78 -24.00
C HIS A 29 -5.60 -10.75 -24.40
N PRO A 30 -4.72 -11.52 -23.74
CA PRO A 30 -3.30 -11.63 -24.13
C PRO A 30 -3.09 -12.13 -25.56
N VAL A 31 -4.00 -12.97 -26.06
CA VAL A 31 -4.03 -13.46 -27.44
C VAL A 31 -5.47 -13.37 -27.93
N SER A 32 -5.69 -12.72 -29.07
CA SER A 32 -6.98 -12.76 -29.77
C SER A 32 -6.93 -13.83 -30.87
N GLU A 33 -7.76 -14.85 -30.74
CA GLU A 33 -8.03 -15.83 -31.80
C GLU A 33 -9.38 -15.51 -32.42
N THR A 34 -9.51 -15.70 -33.73
CA THR A 34 -10.71 -15.35 -34.53
C THR A 34 -12.00 -16.01 -34.03
N ASP A 35 -11.89 -17.12 -33.27
CA ASP A 35 -13.01 -17.89 -32.72
C ASP A 35 -13.22 -17.68 -31.19
N ARG A 36 -12.52 -16.73 -30.55
CA ARG A 36 -12.73 -16.42 -29.13
C ARG A 36 -13.83 -15.39 -28.90
N HIS A 37 -14.47 -15.47 -27.72
CA HIS A 37 -15.47 -14.50 -27.29
C HIS A 37 -14.85 -13.10 -27.06
N PRO A 38 -15.66 -12.02 -27.18
CA PRO A 38 -15.21 -10.68 -26.80
C PRO A 38 -14.89 -10.61 -25.29
N PRO A 39 -13.95 -9.73 -24.87
CA PRO A 39 -13.62 -9.58 -23.45
C PRO A 39 -14.82 -9.00 -22.68
N VAL A 40 -15.18 -9.65 -21.58
CA VAL A 40 -16.22 -9.21 -20.63
C VAL A 40 -15.52 -8.83 -19.32
N PRO A 41 -15.04 -7.59 -19.18
CA PRO A 41 -14.20 -7.20 -18.05
C PRO A 41 -15.02 -7.13 -16.75
N VAL A 42 -14.59 -7.87 -15.74
CA VAL A 42 -15.09 -7.77 -14.36
C VAL A 42 -13.92 -7.66 -13.38
N PRO A 43 -14.12 -7.00 -12.22
CA PRO A 43 -13.13 -7.03 -11.15
C PRO A 43 -12.76 -8.45 -10.79
N ALA A 44 -11.47 -8.74 -10.79
CA ALA A 44 -11.01 -10.10 -10.68
C ALA A 44 -11.39 -10.77 -9.34
N HIS A 45 -11.66 -10.01 -8.26
CA HIS A 45 -12.10 -10.59 -6.97
C HIS A 45 -13.50 -11.21 -7.03
N LEU A 46 -14.24 -10.98 -8.11
CA LEU A 46 -15.54 -11.58 -8.33
C LEU A 46 -15.44 -12.94 -9.03
N ILE A 47 -14.22 -13.40 -9.36
CA ILE A 47 -13.94 -14.68 -10.01
C ILE A 47 -13.03 -15.50 -9.10
N ASP A 48 -13.39 -16.77 -8.87
CA ASP A 48 -12.66 -17.65 -7.95
C ASP A 48 -11.30 -18.12 -8.51
N ASP A 49 -11.18 -18.29 -9.83
CA ASP A 49 -9.96 -18.76 -10.49
C ASP A 49 -9.54 -17.83 -11.63
N VAL A 50 -8.78 -16.79 -11.28
CA VAL A 50 -8.25 -15.82 -12.23
C VAL A 50 -6.90 -16.30 -12.75
N TYR A 51 -6.81 -16.48 -14.07
CA TYR A 51 -5.54 -16.80 -14.73
C TYR A 51 -4.68 -15.54 -14.88
N ASP A 52 -3.95 -15.19 -13.81
CA ASP A 52 -2.91 -14.15 -13.77
C ASP A 52 -1.52 -14.78 -13.77
N ARG A 53 -0.98 -14.98 -14.98
CA ARG A 53 0.29 -15.66 -15.24
C ARG A 53 1.13 -14.86 -16.21
N CYS A 54 2.42 -15.17 -16.24
CA CYS A 54 3.31 -14.65 -17.25
C CYS A 54 2.83 -15.05 -18.66
N HIS A 55 2.65 -14.07 -19.55
CA HIS A 55 2.23 -14.28 -20.94
C HIS A 55 3.30 -15.01 -21.78
N ILE A 56 4.50 -15.20 -21.25
CA ILE A 56 5.65 -15.80 -21.96
C ILE A 56 5.87 -17.25 -21.54
N CYS A 57 5.96 -17.53 -20.24
CA CYS A 57 6.27 -18.86 -19.72
C CYS A 57 5.17 -19.48 -18.86
N SER A 58 4.02 -18.80 -18.71
CA SER A 58 2.92 -19.20 -17.82
C SER A 58 3.28 -19.32 -16.33
N ALA A 59 4.47 -18.89 -15.91
CA ALA A 59 4.85 -18.84 -14.50
C ALA A 59 3.94 -17.88 -13.71
N THR A 60 3.79 -18.18 -12.42
CA THR A 60 3.04 -17.37 -11.47
C THR A 60 3.70 -16.00 -11.25
N HIS A 61 2.91 -15.02 -10.82
CA HIS A 61 3.38 -13.72 -10.35
C HIS A 61 4.11 -12.87 -11.41
N PRO A 62 3.42 -12.41 -12.47
CA PRO A 62 3.99 -11.41 -13.36
C PRO A 62 4.36 -10.13 -12.59
N VAL A 63 5.40 -9.43 -13.05
CA VAL A 63 5.98 -8.26 -12.36
C VAL A 63 5.99 -7.03 -13.25
N TRP A 64 6.27 -7.22 -14.53
CA TRP A 64 6.41 -6.15 -15.49
C TRP A 64 5.38 -6.30 -16.59
N ASN A 65 4.79 -5.19 -17.03
CA ASN A 65 4.01 -5.11 -18.24
C ASN A 65 4.89 -4.50 -19.34
N TYR A 66 5.37 -5.30 -20.28
CA TYR A 66 6.14 -4.80 -21.42
C TYR A 66 5.21 -4.33 -22.52
N ARG A 67 5.54 -3.20 -23.14
CA ARG A 67 4.86 -2.71 -24.34
C ARG A 67 5.70 -3.03 -25.58
N THR A 68 5.06 -3.60 -26.60
CA THR A 68 5.66 -3.91 -27.90
C THR A 68 4.83 -3.32 -29.03
N ALA A 69 5.36 -3.37 -30.26
CA ALA A 69 4.54 -3.24 -31.46
C ALA A 69 3.49 -4.37 -31.54
N GLU A 70 2.48 -4.20 -32.38
CA GLU A 70 1.53 -5.29 -32.69
C GLU A 70 2.26 -6.43 -33.39
N LEU A 71 2.05 -7.66 -32.89
CA LEU A 71 2.70 -8.85 -33.41
C LEU A 71 1.64 -9.78 -34.01
N GLU A 72 1.90 -10.24 -35.22
CA GLU A 72 1.10 -11.25 -35.89
C GLU A 72 1.97 -12.47 -36.20
N ALA A 73 1.48 -13.66 -35.83
CA ALA A 73 2.08 -14.91 -36.27
C ALA A 73 1.14 -15.59 -37.28
N GLN A 74 1.69 -15.96 -38.42
CA GLN A 74 0.97 -16.69 -39.46
C GLN A 74 1.45 -18.15 -39.45
N GLY A 75 0.53 -19.07 -39.18
CA GLY A 75 0.77 -20.51 -39.28
C GLY A 75 0.29 -21.03 -40.62
N LEU A 76 1.20 -21.55 -41.45
CA LEU A 76 0.87 -22.28 -42.67
C LEU A 76 0.79 -23.79 -42.36
N GLY A 77 -0.41 -24.28 -42.09
CA GLY A 77 -0.68 -25.70 -41.84
C GLY A 77 -1.97 -26.17 -42.51
N GLY A 78 -1.89 -26.73 -43.72
CA GLY A 78 -3.05 -27.25 -44.45
C GLY A 78 -3.97 -26.17 -45.06
N THR A 79 -5.25 -26.47 -45.26
CA THR A 79 -6.26 -25.61 -45.94
C THR A 79 -6.74 -24.41 -45.10
N ARG A 80 -6.19 -24.17 -43.92
CA ARG A 80 -6.55 -23.03 -43.06
C ARG A 80 -5.30 -22.24 -42.67
N GLU A 81 -5.25 -21.00 -43.15
CA GLU A 81 -4.33 -19.99 -42.64
C GLU A 81 -4.82 -19.55 -41.25
N VAL A 82 -4.01 -19.80 -40.22
CA VAL A 82 -4.31 -19.32 -38.87
C VAL A 82 -3.44 -18.08 -38.64
N ILE A 83 -4.08 -16.91 -38.64
CA ILE A 83 -3.46 -15.65 -38.20
C ILE A 83 -3.77 -15.49 -36.72
N GLN A 84 -2.72 -15.44 -35.90
CA GLN A 84 -2.83 -15.09 -34.49
C GLN A 84 -2.29 -13.68 -34.29
N THR A 85 -3.17 -12.76 -33.88
CA THR A 85 -2.79 -11.41 -33.45
C THR A 85 -2.56 -11.42 -31.96
N TYR A 86 -1.33 -11.10 -31.56
CA TYR A 86 -0.94 -10.99 -30.17
C TYR A 86 -1.19 -9.57 -29.66
N ASN A 87 -1.37 -9.49 -28.35
CA ASN A 87 -1.50 -8.23 -27.67
C ASN A 87 -0.18 -7.44 -27.66
N THR A 88 -0.26 -6.11 -27.57
CA THR A 88 0.91 -5.22 -27.45
C THR A 88 1.41 -5.08 -26.01
N HIS A 89 0.68 -5.66 -25.05
CA HIS A 89 0.99 -5.60 -23.63
C HIS A 89 1.23 -7.01 -23.06
N TRP A 90 2.38 -7.19 -22.42
CA TRP A 90 2.86 -8.49 -21.97
C TRP A 90 3.12 -8.47 -20.48
N HIS A 91 2.32 -9.21 -19.71
CA HIS A 91 2.59 -9.45 -18.29
C HIS A 91 3.71 -10.49 -18.16
N VAL A 92 4.86 -10.08 -17.64
CA VAL A 92 6.10 -10.87 -17.66
C VAL A 92 6.61 -11.09 -16.24
N CYS A 93 6.92 -12.35 -15.90
CA CYS A 93 7.55 -12.69 -14.61
C CYS A 93 9.01 -12.24 -14.56
N LEU A 94 9.58 -12.22 -13.35
CA LEU A 94 10.94 -11.70 -13.15
C LEU A 94 12.02 -12.46 -13.96
N ARG A 95 11.89 -13.79 -14.10
CA ARG A 95 12.85 -14.60 -14.88
C ARG A 95 12.81 -14.28 -16.36
N CYS A 96 11.62 -14.24 -16.97
CA CYS A 96 11.48 -13.84 -18.36
C CYS A 96 11.96 -12.41 -18.59
N ALA A 97 11.68 -11.50 -17.66
CA ALA A 97 12.18 -10.13 -17.72
C ALA A 97 13.71 -10.09 -17.75
N GLN A 98 14.41 -10.90 -16.94
CA GLN A 98 15.89 -10.97 -16.99
C GLN A 98 16.42 -11.32 -18.39
N HIS A 99 15.81 -12.30 -19.07
CA HIS A 99 16.23 -12.67 -20.42
C HIS A 99 15.88 -11.61 -21.48
N ILE A 100 14.73 -10.93 -21.33
CA ILE A 100 14.36 -9.80 -22.21
C ILE A 100 15.35 -8.65 -22.05
N GLU A 101 15.69 -8.27 -20.81
CA GLU A 101 16.65 -7.19 -20.54
C GLU A 101 18.08 -7.56 -20.91
N ALA A 102 18.40 -8.86 -21.00
CA ALA A 102 19.68 -9.36 -21.47
C ALA A 102 19.78 -9.49 -22.99
N ASP A 103 18.74 -9.11 -23.74
CA ASP A 103 18.65 -9.28 -25.20
C ASP A 103 18.88 -10.73 -25.65
N ASP A 104 18.40 -11.70 -24.86
CA ASP A 104 18.62 -13.14 -25.07
C ASP A 104 17.29 -13.88 -25.34
N PRO A 105 16.72 -13.72 -26.55
CA PRO A 105 15.47 -14.37 -26.92
C PRO A 105 15.60 -15.90 -27.05
N ASP A 106 16.81 -16.41 -27.29
CA ASP A 106 17.04 -17.84 -27.48
C ASP A 106 16.96 -18.57 -26.14
N THR A 107 17.62 -18.05 -25.09
CA THR A 107 17.46 -18.57 -23.73
C THR A 107 16.04 -18.35 -23.20
N LEU A 108 15.40 -17.22 -23.51
CA LEU A 108 13.99 -16.97 -23.17
C LEU A 108 13.06 -18.05 -23.74
N THR A 109 13.29 -18.44 -24.99
CA THR A 109 12.52 -19.47 -25.69
C THR A 109 12.78 -20.85 -25.11
N ALA A 110 14.04 -21.22 -24.95
CA ALA A 110 14.41 -22.51 -24.36
C ALA A 110 13.83 -22.68 -22.94
N ALA A 111 13.94 -21.65 -22.09
CA ALA A 111 13.41 -21.67 -20.74
C ALA A 111 11.87 -21.80 -20.70
N SER A 112 11.17 -21.02 -21.53
CA SER A 112 9.71 -21.08 -21.63
C SER A 112 9.22 -22.41 -22.21
N ALA A 113 9.86 -22.92 -23.25
CA ALA A 113 9.53 -24.21 -23.85
C ALA A 113 9.76 -25.37 -22.87
N ALA A 114 10.85 -25.33 -22.10
CA ALA A 114 11.12 -26.32 -21.05
C ALA A 114 10.02 -26.34 -19.97
N LEU A 115 9.51 -25.17 -19.56
CA LEU A 115 8.40 -25.06 -18.61
C LEU A 115 7.09 -25.60 -19.19
N MET A 116 6.88 -25.47 -20.50
CA MET A 116 5.70 -26.00 -21.20
C MET A 116 5.84 -27.47 -21.62
N GLY A 117 7.02 -28.08 -21.40
CA GLY A 117 7.32 -29.45 -21.82
C GLY A 117 7.43 -29.62 -23.35
N TRP A 118 7.73 -28.55 -24.09
CA TRP A 118 7.84 -28.58 -25.54
C TRP A 118 9.27 -28.94 -25.98
N HIS A 119 9.38 -29.87 -26.92
CA HIS A 119 10.67 -30.27 -27.47
C HIS A 119 11.19 -29.22 -28.46
N PRO A 120 12.52 -29.01 -28.61
CA PRO A 120 13.08 -28.04 -29.57
C PRO A 120 12.68 -28.25 -31.04
N HIS A 121 12.26 -29.47 -31.39
CA HIS A 121 11.81 -29.84 -32.74
C HIS A 121 10.29 -29.68 -32.94
N ASP A 122 9.56 -29.27 -31.91
CA ASP A 122 8.12 -28.99 -32.01
C ASP A 122 7.92 -27.73 -32.87
N PRO A 123 7.04 -27.73 -33.89
CA PRO A 123 6.74 -26.52 -34.66
C PRO A 123 6.34 -25.32 -33.79
N ARG A 124 5.72 -25.57 -32.63
CA ARG A 124 5.36 -24.54 -31.64
C ARG A 124 6.58 -23.88 -31.03
N HIS A 125 7.71 -24.58 -30.90
CA HIS A 125 8.97 -24.01 -30.42
C HIS A 125 9.50 -22.94 -31.39
N THR A 126 9.44 -23.21 -32.69
CA THR A 126 9.87 -22.24 -33.72
C THR A 126 8.99 -21.00 -33.72
N ILE A 127 7.67 -21.16 -33.66
CA ILE A 127 6.73 -20.03 -33.57
C ILE A 127 6.97 -19.21 -32.31
N LEU A 128 7.10 -19.89 -31.16
CA LEU A 128 7.42 -19.25 -29.88
C LEU A 128 8.72 -18.44 -29.96
N GLY A 129 9.76 -19.00 -30.57
CA GLY A 129 11.04 -18.32 -30.77
C GLY A 129 10.92 -17.05 -31.61
N MET A 130 10.10 -17.07 -32.67
CA MET A 130 9.82 -15.88 -33.49
C MET A 130 9.10 -14.80 -32.68
N VAL A 131 8.06 -15.17 -31.93
CA VAL A 131 7.32 -14.24 -31.07
C VAL A 131 8.23 -13.63 -30.00
N HIS A 132 9.03 -14.44 -29.30
CA HIS A 132 9.96 -13.96 -28.29
C HIS A 132 11.02 -13.01 -28.85
N ARG A 133 11.61 -13.35 -30.00
CA ARG A 133 12.56 -12.45 -30.68
C ARG A 133 11.90 -11.13 -31.06
N ALA A 134 10.67 -11.16 -31.56
CA ALA A 134 9.91 -9.94 -31.86
C ALA A 134 9.63 -9.11 -30.60
N ILE A 135 9.22 -9.73 -29.48
CA ILE A 135 9.03 -9.04 -28.19
C ILE A 135 10.33 -8.35 -27.76
N VAL A 136 11.46 -9.07 -27.79
CA VAL A 136 12.77 -8.51 -27.40
C VAL A 136 13.13 -7.34 -28.33
N LEU A 137 13.02 -7.48 -29.64
CA LEU A 137 13.44 -6.44 -30.59
C LEU A 137 12.52 -5.21 -30.62
N THR A 138 11.24 -5.37 -30.30
CA THR A 138 10.23 -4.30 -30.44
C THR A 138 9.77 -3.72 -29.10
N ARG A 139 10.40 -4.11 -27.98
CA ARG A 139 10.05 -3.57 -26.67
C ARG A 139 10.34 -2.07 -26.59
N GLU A 140 9.36 -1.30 -26.15
CA GLU A 140 9.48 0.16 -26.00
C GLU A 140 9.77 0.57 -24.55
N GLY A 141 9.35 -0.24 -23.60
CA GLY A 141 9.46 0.03 -22.17
C GLY A 141 8.72 -1.01 -21.33
N ARG A 142 8.74 -0.81 -20.01
CA ARG A 142 8.06 -1.68 -19.06
C ARG A 142 7.43 -0.87 -17.93
N THR A 143 6.22 -1.26 -17.54
CA THR A 143 5.50 -0.71 -16.40
C THR A 143 5.42 -1.72 -15.26
N LEU A 144 5.66 -1.29 -14.03
CA LEU A 144 5.52 -2.16 -12.86
C LEU A 144 4.05 -2.58 -12.67
N ILE A 145 3.78 -3.88 -12.59
CA ILE A 145 2.47 -4.42 -12.26
C ILE A 145 2.30 -4.39 -10.74
N THR A 146 1.33 -3.62 -10.27
CA THR A 146 1.10 -3.44 -8.83
C THR A 146 0.02 -4.35 -8.26
N THR A 147 -0.75 -5.02 -9.12
CA THR A 147 -1.92 -5.85 -8.80
C THR A 147 -1.62 -7.32 -8.54
N THR A 148 -0.49 -7.84 -9.00
CA THR A 148 -0.11 -9.24 -8.85
C THR A 148 -0.16 -9.69 -7.39
N ASP A 149 -0.86 -10.78 -7.06
CA ASP A 149 -1.03 -11.25 -5.68
C ASP A 149 0.24 -11.95 -5.16
N TRP A 150 1.24 -11.16 -4.76
CA TRP A 150 2.47 -11.66 -4.16
C TRP A 150 2.26 -11.93 -2.67
N PRO A 151 2.82 -13.04 -2.13
CA PRO A 151 2.87 -13.24 -0.71
C PRO A 151 3.63 -12.07 -0.03
N PRO A 152 3.09 -11.52 1.08
CA PRO A 152 3.69 -10.39 1.75
C PRO A 152 5.00 -10.76 2.42
N ALA A 153 6.03 -9.94 2.23
CA ALA A 153 7.28 -10.10 2.97
C ALA A 153 7.19 -9.44 4.36
N THR A 154 7.80 -10.08 5.36
CA THR A 154 7.96 -9.50 6.69
C THR A 154 8.96 -8.34 6.65
N ILE A 155 8.62 -7.24 7.32
CA ILE A 155 9.46 -6.04 7.42
C ILE A 155 10.00 -5.92 8.84
N THR A 156 11.33 -5.87 8.97
CA THR A 156 12.04 -5.63 10.24
C THR A 156 12.62 -4.21 10.27
N PRO A 157 12.90 -3.64 11.46
CA PRO A 157 13.33 -2.25 11.56
C PRO A 157 14.68 -1.98 10.90
N ASP A 158 15.60 -2.94 10.92
CA ASP A 158 16.92 -2.84 10.29
C ASP A 158 16.84 -2.86 8.75
N MET A 159 15.75 -3.35 8.17
CA MET A 159 15.52 -3.31 6.73
C MET A 159 15.10 -1.93 6.24
N LEU A 160 14.50 -1.07 7.09
CA LEU A 160 13.88 0.19 6.66
C LEU A 160 14.81 1.12 5.87
N PRO A 161 16.08 1.34 6.26
CA PRO A 161 16.99 2.17 5.47
C PRO A 161 17.20 1.61 4.05
N LYS A 162 17.31 0.28 3.92
CA LYS A 162 17.50 -0.39 2.63
C LYS A 162 16.20 -0.39 1.81
N ILE A 163 15.05 -0.53 2.46
CA ILE A 163 13.72 -0.43 1.84
C ILE A 163 13.54 0.96 1.25
N ARG A 164 13.79 2.02 2.03
CA ARG A 164 13.77 3.41 1.56
C ARG A 164 14.69 3.57 0.36
N ASP A 165 15.96 3.17 0.46
CA ASP A 165 16.94 3.36 -0.61
C ASP A 165 16.57 2.62 -1.92
N ARG A 166 15.85 1.49 -1.82
CA ARG A 166 15.32 0.80 -3.00
C ARG A 166 14.07 1.47 -3.55
N LEU A 167 13.19 1.94 -2.69
CA LEU A 167 12.00 2.68 -3.08
C LEU A 167 12.37 4.01 -3.78
N THR A 168 13.30 4.79 -3.24
CA THR A 168 13.73 6.04 -3.88
C THR A 168 14.46 5.80 -5.19
N ARG A 169 15.16 4.67 -5.32
CA ARG A 169 15.73 4.22 -6.60
C ARG A 169 14.66 3.81 -7.61
N LEU A 170 13.64 3.06 -7.20
CA LEU A 170 12.52 2.67 -8.05
C LEU A 170 11.79 3.91 -8.57
N LEU A 171 11.51 4.88 -7.69
CA LEU A 171 10.93 6.17 -8.07
C LEU A 171 11.80 6.91 -9.09
N ARG A 172 13.13 6.87 -8.98
CA ARG A 172 14.05 7.49 -9.96
C ARG A 172 14.41 6.60 -11.16
N SER A 173 13.91 5.37 -11.21
CA SER A 173 14.26 4.41 -12.26
C SER A 173 13.63 4.80 -13.61
N PRO A 174 14.19 4.35 -14.74
CA PRO A 174 13.59 4.56 -16.05
C PRO A 174 12.32 3.72 -16.28
N ALA A 175 12.04 2.73 -15.43
CA ALA A 175 10.83 1.93 -15.55
C ALA A 175 9.58 2.79 -15.26
N ASP A 176 8.50 2.52 -15.98
CA ASP A 176 7.22 3.17 -15.74
C ASP A 176 6.59 2.62 -14.46
N LEU A 177 5.92 3.50 -13.72
CA LEU A 177 5.06 3.16 -12.60
C LEU A 177 3.61 3.39 -13.02
N PRO A 178 2.61 2.76 -12.38
CA PRO A 178 1.22 3.06 -12.70
C PRO A 178 0.87 4.51 -12.40
N ASP A 179 -0.02 5.07 -13.20
CA ASP A 179 -0.61 6.37 -12.89
C ASP A 179 -1.35 6.36 -11.55
N PRO A 180 -1.41 7.50 -10.84
CA PRO A 180 -0.79 8.79 -11.18
C PRO A 180 0.70 8.91 -10.83
N LEU A 181 1.36 7.83 -10.40
CA LEU A 181 2.77 7.89 -9.98
C LEU A 181 3.75 7.99 -11.14
N ASN A 182 3.35 7.83 -12.40
CA ASN A 182 4.33 7.78 -13.48
C ASN A 182 4.99 9.13 -13.81
N THR A 183 4.38 10.24 -13.39
CA THR A 183 4.89 11.59 -13.69
C THR A 183 6.27 11.80 -13.10
N ARG A 184 7.26 12.07 -13.97
CA ARG A 184 8.68 12.19 -13.58
C ARG A 184 8.93 13.21 -12.46
N THR A 185 8.32 14.39 -12.54
CA THR A 185 8.47 15.44 -11.52
C THR A 185 7.96 14.97 -10.17
N THR A 186 6.75 14.42 -10.12
CA THR A 186 6.16 13.81 -8.91
C THR A 186 7.08 12.74 -8.32
N ARG A 187 7.58 11.82 -9.15
CA ARG A 187 8.47 10.73 -8.71
C ARG A 187 9.76 11.24 -8.08
N HIS A 188 10.39 12.24 -8.71
CA HIS A 188 11.62 12.83 -8.20
C HIS A 188 11.39 13.56 -6.87
N THR A 189 10.33 14.38 -6.76
CA THR A 189 9.97 15.05 -5.50
C THR A 189 9.74 14.04 -4.37
N LEU A 190 8.92 13.02 -4.61
CA LEU A 190 8.66 11.96 -3.63
C LEU A 190 9.95 11.26 -3.19
N ALA A 191 10.86 10.97 -4.13
CA ALA A 191 12.13 10.31 -3.83
C ALA A 191 13.07 11.22 -3.01
N ASP A 192 13.14 12.50 -3.35
CA ASP A 192 14.01 13.49 -2.68
C ASP A 192 13.57 13.75 -1.23
N ASP A 193 12.26 13.74 -0.98
CA ASP A 193 11.70 13.84 0.37
C ASP A 193 11.89 12.56 1.16
N LEU A 194 11.65 11.39 0.54
CA LEU A 194 11.88 10.10 1.17
C LEU A 194 13.33 9.93 1.62
N ASP A 195 14.32 10.35 0.84
CA ASP A 195 15.75 10.23 1.20
C ASP A 195 16.10 10.88 2.55
N ARG A 196 15.34 11.89 2.97
CA ARG A 196 15.50 12.62 4.24
C ARG A 196 14.47 12.24 5.29
N ALA A 197 13.44 11.51 4.91
CA ALA A 197 12.31 11.17 5.77
C ALA A 197 12.75 10.30 6.97
N PRO A 198 12.26 10.61 8.19
CA PRO A 198 12.31 9.69 9.32
C PRO A 198 11.56 8.40 9.00
N LEU A 199 12.09 7.28 9.51
CA LEU A 199 11.58 5.94 9.25
C LEU A 199 10.96 5.40 10.55
N TYR A 200 9.69 5.01 10.50
CA TYR A 200 8.95 4.50 11.65
C TYR A 200 8.67 3.01 11.46
N TRP A 201 9.15 2.19 12.38
CA TRP A 201 8.78 0.78 12.46
C TRP A 201 7.81 0.57 13.61
N ILE A 202 6.60 0.11 13.30
CA ILE A 202 5.56 -0.18 14.28
C ILE A 202 5.76 -1.58 14.83
N ASN A 203 5.88 -1.78 16.14
CA ASN A 203 6.08 -3.12 16.68
C ASN A 203 4.82 -4.01 16.52
N PRO A 204 4.93 -5.35 16.63
CA PRO A 204 3.80 -6.25 16.41
C PRO A 204 2.61 -6.00 17.33
N GLU A 205 2.85 -5.61 18.58
CA GLU A 205 1.79 -5.33 19.56
C GLU A 205 1.00 -4.08 19.18
N PHE A 206 1.68 -2.99 18.86
CA PHE A 206 1.04 -1.75 18.43
C PHE A 206 0.35 -1.93 17.07
N THR A 207 0.92 -2.75 16.19
CA THR A 207 0.29 -3.14 14.91
C THR A 207 -1.08 -3.80 15.12
N ARG A 208 -1.17 -4.77 16.03
CA ARG A 208 -2.44 -5.44 16.37
C ARG A 208 -3.44 -4.44 16.95
N LEU A 209 -2.99 -3.61 17.90
CA LEU A 209 -3.82 -2.56 18.48
C LEU A 209 -4.39 -1.63 17.39
N THR A 210 -3.56 -1.14 16.47
CA THR A 210 -4.00 -0.31 15.35
C THR A 210 -5.07 -1.04 14.53
N HIS A 211 -4.80 -2.28 14.12
CA HIS A 211 -5.74 -3.08 13.33
C HIS A 211 -7.09 -3.25 14.02
N ASP A 212 -7.08 -3.61 15.31
CA ASP A 212 -8.29 -3.84 16.10
C ASP A 212 -9.18 -2.60 16.16
N VAL A 213 -8.59 -1.40 16.27
CA VAL A 213 -9.35 -0.17 16.49
C VAL A 213 -9.61 0.65 15.24
N THR A 214 -8.90 0.40 14.14
CA THR A 214 -9.03 1.17 12.89
C THR A 214 -10.46 1.13 12.38
N GLY A 215 -11.11 -0.03 12.31
CA GLY A 215 -12.47 -0.13 11.75
C GLY A 215 -13.52 0.75 12.44
N ASN A 216 -13.27 1.17 13.69
CA ASN A 216 -14.17 2.03 14.47
C ASN A 216 -13.64 3.45 14.66
N GLN A 217 -12.51 3.80 14.03
CA GLN A 217 -11.94 5.13 14.10
C GLN A 217 -12.92 6.15 13.49
N PRO A 218 -13.43 7.12 14.26
CA PRO A 218 -14.35 8.12 13.75
C PRO A 218 -13.59 9.10 12.84
N PRO A 219 -14.29 9.79 11.93
CA PRO A 219 -13.66 10.74 11.01
C PRO A 219 -12.74 11.74 11.74
N ALA A 220 -11.48 11.82 11.30
CA ALA A 220 -10.43 12.64 11.90
C ALA A 220 -9.83 13.60 10.85
N PRO A 221 -9.75 14.92 11.12
CA PRO A 221 -9.12 15.86 10.20
C PRO A 221 -7.60 15.63 10.18
N VAL A 222 -7.05 15.44 8.97
CA VAL A 222 -5.60 15.28 8.80
C VAL A 222 -4.93 16.64 8.87
N THR A 223 -4.17 16.86 9.95
CA THR A 223 -3.48 18.12 10.22
C THR A 223 -2.06 17.89 10.75
N ASP A 224 -1.24 18.95 10.76
CA ASP A 224 0.09 18.96 11.39
C ASP A 224 0.08 18.56 12.88
N ARG A 225 -1.09 18.55 13.54
CA ARG A 225 -1.21 18.18 14.96
C ARG A 225 -1.21 16.68 15.21
N ILE A 226 -1.62 15.88 14.23
CA ILE A 226 -1.67 14.42 14.35
C ILE A 226 -0.49 13.76 13.62
N THR A 227 0.10 14.44 12.63
CA THR A 227 1.28 13.92 11.92
C THR A 227 2.50 13.95 12.85
N PRO A 228 3.25 12.84 13.01
CA PRO A 228 4.40 12.80 13.91
C PRO A 228 5.57 13.66 13.38
N THR A 229 5.70 13.76 12.06
CA THR A 229 6.64 14.63 11.34
C THR A 229 6.02 15.09 10.02
N ARG A 230 6.56 16.15 9.40
CA ARG A 230 6.07 16.69 8.12
C ARG A 230 6.15 15.70 6.95
N SER A 231 7.18 14.86 6.94
CA SER A 231 7.35 13.73 6.04
C SER A 231 7.76 12.49 6.83
N GLY A 232 7.59 11.32 6.23
CA GLY A 232 7.97 10.06 6.86
C GLY A 232 7.66 8.84 6.00
N LEU A 233 8.26 7.72 6.37
CA LEU A 233 7.87 6.39 5.91
C LEU A 233 7.60 5.54 7.15
N LEU A 234 6.39 5.00 7.26
CA LEU A 234 5.98 4.12 8.34
C LEU A 234 5.72 2.72 7.79
N ALA A 235 6.19 1.70 8.49
CA ALA A 235 5.96 0.31 8.12
C ALA A 235 5.48 -0.52 9.31
N TRP A 236 4.57 -1.45 9.03
CA TRP A 236 4.13 -2.49 9.95
C TRP A 236 4.80 -3.83 9.58
N PRO A 237 5.09 -4.70 10.56
CA PRO A 237 5.72 -6.00 10.36
C PRO A 237 4.86 -6.95 9.52
N HIS A 238 3.54 -6.78 9.58
CA HIS A 238 2.56 -7.52 8.80
C HIS A 238 1.55 -6.54 8.17
N PRO A 239 0.99 -6.86 7.00
CA PRO A 239 -0.03 -6.02 6.37
C PRO A 239 -1.28 -5.81 7.22
N ILE A 240 -1.81 -4.59 7.21
CA ILE A 240 -3.04 -4.18 7.93
C ILE A 240 -4.05 -3.50 6.98
N GLY A 241 -5.16 -3.01 7.55
CA GLY A 241 -6.31 -2.44 6.83
C GLY A 241 -7.38 -3.48 6.48
N GLN A 242 -8.48 -3.04 5.88
CA GLN A 242 -9.67 -3.87 5.61
C GLN A 242 -9.37 -5.16 4.81
N HIS A 243 -8.32 -5.16 3.99
CA HIS A 243 -7.92 -6.31 3.19
C HIS A 243 -6.54 -6.88 3.55
N HIS A 244 -5.93 -6.47 4.67
CA HIS A 244 -4.58 -6.88 5.05
C HIS A 244 -3.55 -6.72 3.91
N GLN A 245 -3.53 -5.52 3.32
CA GLN A 245 -2.71 -5.25 2.12
C GLN A 245 -1.69 -4.15 2.35
N ILE A 246 -1.86 -3.32 3.36
CA ILE A 246 -1.00 -2.16 3.58
C ILE A 246 0.10 -2.56 4.57
N ALA A 247 1.32 -2.66 4.07
CA ALA A 247 2.51 -2.96 4.87
C ALA A 247 3.30 -1.69 5.23
N ALA A 248 3.15 -0.62 4.45
CA ALA A 248 3.80 0.66 4.74
C ALA A 248 3.02 1.82 4.12
N VAL A 249 3.23 3.02 4.64
CA VAL A 249 2.76 4.27 4.04
C VAL A 249 3.85 5.33 4.16
N SER A 250 4.08 6.08 3.08
CA SER A 250 4.87 7.30 3.11
C SER A 250 4.00 8.53 2.92
N TRP A 251 4.39 9.63 3.54
CA TRP A 251 3.77 10.93 3.35
C TRP A 251 4.85 11.98 3.09
N THR A 252 4.52 12.88 2.17
CA THR A 252 5.39 13.97 1.71
C THR A 252 4.57 15.26 1.71
N PRO A 253 5.09 16.38 2.26
CA PRO A 253 4.35 17.63 2.25
C PRO A 253 4.15 18.15 0.81
N HIS A 254 2.98 18.72 0.56
CA HIS A 254 2.61 19.42 -0.66
C HIS A 254 2.13 20.85 -0.30
N THR A 255 1.89 21.71 -1.29
CA THR A 255 1.55 23.13 -1.07
C THR A 255 0.34 23.37 -0.17
N ASP A 256 -0.63 22.45 -0.22
CA ASP A 256 -1.94 22.56 0.40
C ASP A 256 -2.28 21.33 1.26
N GLY A 257 -1.31 20.45 1.53
CA GLY A 257 -1.53 19.23 2.28
C GLY A 257 -0.38 18.22 2.17
N TRP A 258 -0.71 16.96 1.90
CA TRP A 258 0.26 15.89 1.77
C TRP A 258 -0.01 15.00 0.57
N HIS A 259 1.05 14.51 -0.06
CA HIS A 259 0.97 13.36 -0.95
C HIS A 259 1.25 12.09 -0.15
N LEU A 260 0.31 11.15 -0.14
CA LEU A 260 0.44 9.88 0.58
C LEU A 260 0.49 8.71 -0.40
N LEU A 261 1.37 7.76 -0.13
CA LEU A 261 1.52 6.53 -0.90
C LEU A 261 1.44 5.35 0.07
N ALA A 262 0.43 4.50 -0.11
CA ALA A 262 0.37 3.23 0.59
C ALA A 262 1.04 2.14 -0.24
N TYR A 263 1.71 1.23 0.45
CA TYR A 263 2.47 0.14 -0.14
C TYR A 263 2.04 -1.20 0.44
N ARG A 264 2.05 -2.22 -0.40
CA ARG A 264 2.09 -3.61 0.04
C ARG A 264 3.53 -4.11 0.04
N SER A 265 3.82 -5.11 0.88
CA SER A 265 5.10 -5.80 0.84
C SER A 265 5.06 -6.96 -0.16
N ILE A 266 6.21 -7.25 -0.76
CA ILE A 266 6.34 -8.31 -1.77
C ILE A 266 7.60 -9.15 -1.59
N GLY A 267 7.60 -10.31 -2.24
CA GLY A 267 8.76 -11.18 -2.37
C GLY A 267 8.90 -12.22 -1.25
N ALA A 268 7.82 -12.55 -0.54
CA ALA A 268 7.76 -13.85 0.11
C ALA A 268 7.40 -14.92 -0.93
N GLY A 269 7.91 -16.15 -0.74
CA GLY A 269 7.62 -17.28 -1.63
C GLY A 269 8.35 -17.31 -2.98
N LEU A 270 9.26 -16.38 -3.25
CA LEU A 270 10.10 -16.41 -4.46
C LEU A 270 11.30 -17.35 -4.27
N THR A 271 11.76 -17.97 -5.35
CA THR A 271 12.99 -18.78 -5.34
C THR A 271 14.22 -17.91 -5.00
N ASN A 272 15.17 -18.50 -4.26
CA ASN A 272 16.32 -17.78 -3.72
C ASN A 272 17.21 -17.14 -4.80
N ASP A 273 17.23 -17.68 -6.02
CA ASP A 273 18.01 -17.16 -7.15
C ASP A 273 17.43 -15.86 -7.73
N LEU A 274 16.11 -15.68 -7.67
CA LEU A 274 15.43 -14.48 -8.20
C LEU A 274 15.33 -13.35 -7.16
N MET A 275 15.48 -13.67 -5.88
CA MET A 275 15.41 -12.70 -4.78
C MET A 275 16.40 -11.54 -4.91
N PRO A 276 17.71 -11.74 -5.21
CA PRO A 276 18.64 -10.65 -5.42
C PRO A 276 18.18 -9.65 -6.48
N THR A 277 17.67 -10.14 -7.62
CA THR A 277 17.15 -9.28 -8.69
C THR A 277 15.89 -8.55 -8.27
N LEU A 278 14.92 -9.23 -7.63
CA LEU A 278 13.73 -8.56 -7.12
C LEU A 278 14.08 -7.42 -6.16
N ARG A 279 14.97 -7.68 -5.20
CA ARG A 279 15.42 -6.68 -4.23
C ARG A 279 16.26 -5.59 -4.89
N HIS A 280 16.91 -5.88 -6.01
CA HIS A 280 17.67 -4.88 -6.74
C HIS A 280 16.74 -3.90 -7.46
N ASP A 281 15.81 -4.45 -8.25
CA ASP A 281 15.00 -3.71 -9.22
C ASP A 281 13.83 -2.99 -8.56
N ILE A 282 13.13 -3.66 -7.64
CA ILE A 282 11.87 -3.19 -7.05
C ILE A 282 12.02 -2.96 -5.55
N GLY A 283 12.72 -3.86 -4.85
CA GLY A 283 12.89 -3.81 -3.40
C GLY A 283 11.86 -4.65 -2.66
N TRP A 284 11.22 -4.06 -1.64
CA TRP A 284 10.25 -4.76 -0.77
C TRP A 284 8.83 -4.25 -0.86
N LEU A 285 8.66 -3.05 -1.40
CA LEU A 285 7.40 -2.32 -1.37
C LEU A 285 6.95 -2.01 -2.79
N ILE A 286 5.68 -2.24 -3.06
CA ILE A 286 5.03 -1.84 -4.30
C ILE A 286 3.90 -0.87 -3.95
N PRO A 287 3.79 0.28 -4.64
CA PRO A 287 2.70 1.22 -4.39
C PRO A 287 1.36 0.62 -4.79
N THR A 288 0.36 0.74 -3.91
CA THR A 288 -1.00 0.23 -4.12
C THR A 288 -2.06 1.31 -4.08
N HIS A 289 -1.79 2.41 -3.39
CA HIS A 289 -2.67 3.57 -3.30
C HIS A 289 -1.83 4.83 -3.31
N THR A 290 -2.29 5.86 -4.01
CA THR A 290 -1.67 7.17 -4.03
C THR A 290 -2.74 8.22 -4.02
N GLU A 291 -2.57 9.23 -3.18
CA GLU A 291 -3.57 10.26 -3.03
C GLU A 291 -2.93 11.56 -2.54
N HIS A 292 -3.41 12.67 -3.08
CA HIS A 292 -3.12 13.98 -2.55
C HIS A 292 -4.25 14.37 -1.58
N LEU A 293 -3.90 14.57 -0.32
CA LEU A 293 -4.82 14.96 0.75
C LEU A 293 -4.60 16.42 1.12
N PRO A 294 -5.53 17.33 0.77
CA PRO A 294 -5.53 18.69 1.31
C PRO A 294 -5.57 18.70 2.84
N ALA A 295 -4.97 19.71 3.45
CA ALA A 295 -4.95 19.89 4.89
C ALA A 295 -6.37 20.05 5.45
N GLY A 296 -6.67 19.31 6.53
CA GLY A 296 -8.01 19.27 7.15
C GLY A 296 -8.96 18.26 6.51
N THR A 297 -8.57 17.58 5.42
CA THR A 297 -9.35 16.46 4.86
C THR A 297 -9.64 15.45 5.96
N THR A 298 -10.90 15.05 6.10
CA THR A 298 -11.32 14.15 7.17
C THR A 298 -11.28 12.71 6.69
N ILE A 299 -10.55 11.86 7.43
CA ILE A 299 -10.39 10.44 7.12
C ILE A 299 -10.91 9.59 8.27
N ASP A 300 -11.68 8.56 7.96
CA ASP A 300 -12.15 7.56 8.92
C ASP A 300 -11.41 6.23 8.78
N GLY A 301 -11.82 5.28 9.63
CA GLY A 301 -11.26 3.93 9.66
C GLY A 301 -11.46 3.07 8.42
N HIS A 302 -12.44 3.40 7.58
CA HIS A 302 -12.79 2.61 6.40
C HIS A 302 -12.02 3.06 5.16
N HIS A 303 -11.44 4.26 5.21
CA HIS A 303 -10.56 4.77 4.17
C HIS A 303 -9.30 3.90 4.01
N PRO A 304 -8.73 3.77 2.78
CA PRO A 304 -7.47 3.06 2.57
C PRO A 304 -6.32 3.54 3.46
N LEU A 305 -6.30 4.84 3.80
CA LEU A 305 -5.29 5.44 4.68
C LEU A 305 -5.68 5.44 6.17
N GLY A 306 -6.85 4.90 6.54
CA GLY A 306 -7.36 4.81 7.91
C GLY A 306 -6.36 4.19 8.91
N PRO A 307 -5.61 3.12 8.55
CA PRO A 307 -4.59 2.57 9.46
C PRO A 307 -3.45 3.54 9.79
N LEU A 308 -3.04 4.39 8.84
CA LEU A 308 -2.05 5.44 9.10
C LEU A 308 -2.61 6.48 10.06
N ILE A 309 -3.81 7.00 9.79
CA ILE A 309 -4.44 8.03 10.60
C ILE A 309 -4.71 7.51 12.02
N THR A 310 -5.17 6.28 12.14
CA THR A 310 -5.31 5.59 13.43
C THR A 310 -3.97 5.54 14.17
N THR A 311 -2.89 5.14 13.50
CA THR A 311 -1.55 5.06 14.12
C THR A 311 -1.08 6.42 14.61
N TRP A 312 -1.24 7.47 13.80
CA TRP A 312 -0.93 8.85 14.16
C TRP A 312 -1.72 9.35 15.38
N LEU A 313 -3.04 9.13 15.40
CA LEU A 313 -3.88 9.49 16.55
C LEU A 313 -3.42 8.80 17.83
N LEU A 314 -3.12 7.49 17.78
CA LEU A 314 -2.66 6.72 18.94
C LEU A 314 -1.28 7.17 19.41
N MET A 315 -0.35 7.48 18.49
CA MET A 315 0.96 8.05 18.84
C MET A 315 0.81 9.43 19.51
N ASN A 316 -0.06 10.29 18.98
CA ASN A 316 -0.30 11.63 19.51
C ASN A 316 -0.95 11.63 20.91
N GLN A 317 -1.64 10.55 21.27
CA GLN A 317 -2.22 10.33 22.60
C GLN A 317 -1.19 9.78 23.62
N HIS A 318 0.10 9.72 23.26
CA HIS A 318 1.15 9.12 24.09
C HIS A 318 0.88 7.66 24.48
N MET A 319 0.11 6.94 23.66
CA MET A 319 -0.07 5.49 23.85
C MET A 319 1.13 4.68 23.34
N ALA A 320 2.04 5.33 22.62
CA ALA A 320 3.25 4.71 22.12
C ALA A 320 4.44 5.65 22.21
N ASP A 321 5.60 5.09 22.54
CA ASP A 321 6.88 5.78 22.49
C ASP A 321 7.53 5.54 21.13
N ALA A 322 8.02 6.60 20.49
CA ALA A 322 8.86 6.53 19.30
C ALA A 322 10.33 6.70 19.72
N VAL A 323 11.05 5.59 19.88
CA VAL A 323 12.45 5.59 20.35
C VAL A 323 13.43 5.33 19.19
N PRO A 324 14.60 5.98 19.14
CA PRO A 324 15.60 5.68 18.12
C PRO A 324 16.04 4.20 18.14
N ALA A 325 16.06 3.57 16.97
CA ALA A 325 16.49 2.19 16.79
C ALA A 325 18.02 2.08 16.82
N LYS A 326 18.55 1.06 17.49
CA LYS A 326 19.97 0.72 17.40
C LYS A 326 20.25 -0.03 16.11
N LEU A 327 20.75 0.68 15.10
CA LEU A 327 21.04 0.08 13.80
C LEU A 327 22.33 -0.76 13.82
N PRO A 328 22.40 -1.85 13.03
CA PRO A 328 23.62 -2.59 12.80
C PRO A 328 24.77 -1.70 12.29
N LYS A 329 25.99 -1.95 12.77
CA LYS A 329 27.20 -1.20 12.37
C LYS A 329 27.46 -1.27 10.86
N THR A 330 27.03 -2.33 10.20
CA THR A 330 27.15 -2.50 8.74
C THR A 330 26.36 -1.42 7.99
N ILE A 331 25.14 -1.11 8.44
CA ILE A 331 24.29 -0.07 7.86
C ILE A 331 24.91 1.30 8.10
N THR A 332 25.28 1.61 9.34
CA THR A 332 25.85 2.94 9.68
C THR A 332 27.15 3.20 8.92
N LYS A 333 28.05 2.20 8.83
CA LYS A 333 29.28 2.30 8.03
C LYS A 333 29.02 2.46 6.54
N ALA A 334 28.00 1.79 5.99
CA ALA A 334 27.65 1.94 4.57
C ALA A 334 27.23 3.37 4.24
N TYR A 335 26.41 3.99 5.11
CA TYR A 335 26.00 5.39 4.97
C TYR A 335 27.17 6.36 5.11
N GLN A 336 28.06 6.14 6.09
CA GLN A 336 29.27 6.94 6.26
C GLN A 336 30.19 6.89 5.02
N ARG A 337 30.39 5.70 4.43
CA ARG A 337 31.18 5.54 3.19
C ARG A 337 30.61 6.32 2.01
N GLN A 338 29.29 6.48 1.96
CA GLN A 338 28.58 7.27 0.95
C GLN A 338 28.44 8.75 1.34
N GLN A 339 29.05 9.19 2.45
CA GLN A 339 28.92 10.55 3.00
C GLN A 339 27.46 10.97 3.25
N ARG A 340 26.60 10.00 3.58
CA ARG A 340 25.18 10.23 3.91
C ARG A 340 24.98 10.30 5.42
N PRO A 341 24.03 11.11 5.92
CA PRO A 341 23.68 11.12 7.34
C PRO A 341 23.15 9.76 7.77
N THR A 342 23.40 9.38 9.03
CA THR A 342 22.86 8.13 9.57
C THR A 342 21.33 8.17 9.52
N PRO A 343 20.65 7.11 9.03
CA PRO A 343 19.20 7.12 8.91
C PRO A 343 18.52 7.19 10.28
N ASP A 344 17.54 8.09 10.42
CA ASP A 344 16.67 8.19 11.60
C ASP A 344 15.60 7.10 11.54
N VAL A 345 15.84 5.98 12.21
CA VAL A 345 14.88 4.89 12.37
C VAL A 345 14.33 4.93 13.78
N ARG A 346 13.00 4.95 13.91
CA ARG A 346 12.28 5.01 15.18
C ARG A 346 11.43 3.76 15.36
N LEU A 347 11.59 3.10 16.50
CA LEU A 347 10.76 1.99 16.93
C LEU A 347 9.56 2.56 17.69
N VAL A 348 8.37 2.25 17.22
CA VAL A 348 7.12 2.65 17.87
C VAL A 348 6.56 1.45 18.61
N ARG A 349 6.44 1.58 19.94
CA ARG A 349 5.94 0.52 20.83
C ARG A 349 4.95 1.10 21.82
N ILE A 350 4.01 0.28 22.28
CA ILE A 350 3.05 0.66 23.32
C ILE A 350 3.82 1.11 24.57
N THR A 351 3.45 2.26 25.12
CA THR A 351 4.00 2.75 26.38
C THR A 351 3.47 1.85 27.52
N PRO A 352 4.33 1.26 28.36
CA PRO A 352 3.88 0.45 29.48
C PRO A 352 2.97 1.29 30.40
N PRO A 353 1.88 0.73 30.93
CA PRO A 353 1.06 1.44 31.90
C PRO A 353 1.94 1.82 33.10
N THR A 354 1.83 3.07 33.53
CA THR A 354 2.61 3.56 34.67
C THR A 354 2.10 2.83 35.92
N THR A 355 2.89 1.88 36.45
CA THR A 355 2.63 1.23 37.76
C THR A 355 2.83 2.25 38.88
N THR A 356 1.93 3.20 38.99
CA THR A 356 1.73 3.95 40.23
C THR A 356 0.60 3.23 40.96
N PRO A 357 0.84 2.65 42.15
CA PRO A 357 -0.25 2.07 42.94
C PRO A 357 -1.36 3.11 43.10
N PRO A 358 -2.65 2.74 42.99
CA PRO A 358 -3.72 3.66 43.33
C PRO A 358 -3.48 4.15 44.75
N THR A 359 -3.33 5.47 44.93
CA THR A 359 -3.39 6.08 46.25
C THR A 359 -4.70 5.62 46.89
N GLU A 360 -4.62 5.03 48.08
CA GLU A 360 -5.79 4.51 48.79
C GLU A 360 -6.91 5.56 48.80
N PRO A 361 -8.16 5.18 48.49
CA PRO A 361 -9.26 6.12 48.47
C PRO A 361 -9.45 6.72 49.87
N ASN A 362 -9.39 8.05 49.96
CA ASN A 362 -9.72 8.77 51.19
C ASN A 362 -11.20 8.47 51.55
N PRO A 363 -11.50 7.88 52.73
CA PRO A 363 -12.84 7.41 53.11
C PRO A 363 -13.93 8.49 53.11
N ASN A 364 -13.55 9.78 53.10
CA ASN A 364 -14.48 10.90 53.24
C ASN A 364 -14.95 11.56 51.93
N SER A 365 -14.67 10.98 50.76
CA SER A 365 -15.14 11.55 49.49
C SER A 365 -16.40 10.84 48.94
N GLN A 366 -17.55 11.09 49.57
CA GLN A 366 -18.86 10.76 48.98
C GLN A 366 -19.17 11.70 47.79
N LYS A 367 -18.46 11.56 46.67
CA LYS A 367 -18.99 11.93 45.37
C LYS A 367 -19.47 10.65 44.72
N ARG A 368 -20.74 10.61 44.30
CA ARG A 368 -21.30 9.54 43.45
C ARG A 368 -20.46 9.47 42.16
N SER A 369 -19.36 8.72 42.19
CA SER A 369 -18.54 8.47 41.02
C SER A 369 -19.34 7.54 40.14
N ARG A 370 -19.83 8.06 39.02
CA ARG A 370 -20.34 7.23 37.92
C ARG A 370 -19.34 6.10 37.70
N ALA A 371 -19.81 4.84 37.74
CA ALA A 371 -18.95 3.67 37.58
C ALA A 371 -17.99 3.88 36.40
N GLN A 372 -16.69 3.78 36.65
CA GLN A 372 -15.72 3.93 35.59
C GLN A 372 -15.95 2.81 34.58
N PRO A 373 -15.96 3.08 33.27
CA PRO A 373 -16.17 2.04 32.27
C PRO A 373 -15.08 0.96 32.36
N ASP A 374 -15.49 -0.31 32.31
CA ASP A 374 -14.59 -1.47 32.33
C ASP A 374 -13.89 -1.71 30.97
N TYR A 375 -13.99 -0.75 30.06
CA TYR A 375 -13.53 -0.81 28.68
C TYR A 375 -13.09 0.56 28.16
N ARG A 376 -12.30 0.55 27.09
CA ARG A 376 -11.90 1.74 26.33
C ARG A 376 -12.74 1.89 25.07
N TYR A 377 -13.01 3.10 24.62
CA TYR A 377 -13.82 3.35 23.43
C TYR A 377 -13.41 4.64 22.73
N TRP A 378 -13.64 4.73 21.41
CA TRP A 378 -13.39 5.95 20.65
C TRP A 378 -14.35 7.07 21.06
N VAL A 379 -13.80 8.26 21.25
CA VAL A 379 -14.53 9.52 21.38
C VAL A 379 -14.26 10.33 20.12
N SER A 380 -15.32 10.78 19.44
CA SER A 380 -15.21 11.64 18.27
C SER A 380 -14.52 12.96 18.59
N GLY A 381 -13.83 13.50 17.60
CA GLY A 381 -13.25 14.83 17.69
C GLY A 381 -14.33 15.89 17.91
N HIS A 382 -14.01 16.93 18.68
CA HIS A 382 -14.93 18.01 19.00
C HIS A 382 -14.18 19.29 19.37
N GLU A 383 -14.85 20.43 19.20
CA GLU A 383 -14.34 21.70 19.69
C GLU A 383 -14.58 21.86 21.18
N ARG A 384 -13.62 22.45 21.88
CA ARG A 384 -13.72 22.78 23.30
C ARG A 384 -13.23 24.20 23.54
N ASN A 385 -14.00 24.95 24.32
CA ASN A 385 -13.56 26.25 24.81
C ASN A 385 -12.63 26.07 26.02
N GLN A 386 -11.32 26.19 25.78
CA GLN A 386 -10.29 26.07 26.80
C GLN A 386 -10.04 27.43 27.48
N ALA A 387 -10.08 27.43 28.81
CA ALA A 387 -9.71 28.57 29.62
C ALA A 387 -8.20 28.85 29.51
N HIS A 388 -7.81 30.11 29.26
CA HIS A 388 -6.41 30.52 29.22
C HIS A 388 -6.23 31.97 29.71
N GLY A 389 -4.98 32.45 29.74
CA GLY A 389 -4.60 33.78 30.21
C GLY A 389 -4.63 33.94 31.74
N PRO A 390 -4.27 35.13 32.25
CA PRO A 390 -4.27 35.43 33.69
C PRO A 390 -5.64 35.14 34.32
N GLY A 391 -5.67 34.31 35.36
CA GLY A 391 -6.91 33.92 36.03
C GLY A 391 -7.87 33.08 35.18
N ARG A 392 -7.43 32.47 34.07
CA ARG A 392 -8.26 31.64 33.18
C ARG A 392 -9.50 32.37 32.61
N ARG A 393 -9.42 33.71 32.52
CA ARG A 393 -10.52 34.59 32.10
C ARG A 393 -10.73 34.61 30.58
N LEU A 394 -9.72 34.27 29.79
CA LEU A 394 -9.83 34.21 28.34
C LEU A 394 -10.27 32.81 27.90
N ARG A 395 -11.03 32.73 26.81
CA ARG A 395 -11.42 31.47 26.17
C ARG A 395 -10.72 31.34 24.82
N LYS A 396 -10.15 30.19 24.55
CA LYS A 396 -9.63 29.82 23.24
C LYS A 396 -10.34 28.55 22.80
N THR A 397 -10.95 28.57 21.63
CA THR A 397 -11.46 27.34 21.02
C THR A 397 -10.27 26.48 20.63
N ILE A 398 -10.25 25.25 21.13
CA ILE A 398 -9.30 24.22 20.74
C ILE A 398 -10.07 23.05 20.14
N THR A 399 -9.49 22.45 19.11
CA THR A 399 -10.00 21.20 18.53
C THR A 399 -9.38 20.05 19.28
N ILE A 400 -10.21 19.14 19.78
CA ILE A 400 -9.80 17.87 20.37
C ILE A 400 -9.95 16.82 19.28
N GLU A 401 -8.85 16.16 18.91
CA GLU A 401 -8.84 15.07 17.93
C GLU A 401 -9.50 13.81 18.50
N PRO A 402 -9.97 12.87 17.67
CA PRO A 402 -10.47 11.60 18.16
C PRO A 402 -9.48 10.87 19.06
N PHE A 403 -9.97 10.31 20.17
CA PHE A 403 -9.12 9.65 21.15
C PHE A 403 -9.80 8.44 21.81
N LEU A 404 -9.00 7.52 22.34
CA LEU A 404 -9.49 6.39 23.13
C LEU A 404 -9.68 6.81 24.59
N LYS A 405 -10.91 6.70 25.09
CA LYS A 405 -11.27 7.01 26.47
C LYS A 405 -11.56 5.74 27.27
N GLY A 406 -11.07 5.68 28.50
CA GLY A 406 -11.24 4.56 29.44
C GLY A 406 -9.92 4.28 30.18
N PRO A 407 -9.91 3.44 31.24
CA PRO A 407 -8.68 3.09 31.94
C PRO A 407 -7.70 2.34 31.01
N GLU A 408 -6.41 2.61 31.13
CA GLU A 408 -5.37 2.10 30.21
C GLU A 408 -5.25 0.58 30.22
N ASP A 409 -5.56 -0.06 31.36
CA ASP A 409 -5.48 -1.51 31.59
C ASP A 409 -6.70 -2.29 31.09
N LYS A 410 -7.70 -1.62 30.52
CA LYS A 410 -8.98 -2.23 30.12
C LYS A 410 -9.07 -2.51 28.62
N PRO A 411 -9.81 -3.56 28.20
CA PRO A 411 -9.97 -3.92 26.80
C PRO A 411 -10.70 -2.84 26.00
N ILE A 412 -10.46 -2.78 24.69
CA ILE A 412 -11.10 -1.80 23.81
C ILE A 412 -12.42 -2.38 23.28
N LYS A 413 -13.52 -1.67 23.54
CA LYS A 413 -14.85 -2.00 23.03
C LYS A 413 -14.98 -1.50 21.60
N LEU A 414 -15.14 -2.45 20.68
CA LEU A 414 -15.24 -2.22 19.23
C LEU A 414 -16.63 -1.74 18.77
N SER A 415 -17.52 -1.31 19.66
CA SER A 415 -18.86 -0.82 19.28
C SER A 415 -19.08 0.60 19.79
N THR A 416 -19.16 1.57 18.88
CA THR A 416 -19.44 2.97 19.22
C THR A 416 -20.89 3.29 18.91
N THR A 417 -21.78 3.20 19.90
CA THR A 417 -23.07 3.94 19.85
C THR A 417 -23.10 4.89 21.03
N VAL A 418 -22.66 6.13 20.81
CA VAL A 418 -22.85 7.21 21.76
C VAL A 418 -24.14 7.94 21.36
N ARG A 419 -25.23 7.73 22.11
CA ARG A 419 -26.44 8.56 21.99
C ARG A 419 -26.09 10.00 22.36
N ILE A 420 -26.13 10.90 21.39
CA ILE A 420 -26.17 12.34 21.65
C ILE A 420 -27.50 12.60 22.36
N LEU A 421 -27.46 12.98 23.63
CA LEU A 421 -28.65 13.48 24.33
C LEU A 421 -28.99 14.84 23.72
N GLY A 422 -30.02 14.85 22.87
CA GLY A 422 -30.56 16.05 22.24
C GLY A 422 -30.89 17.12 23.26
N THR A 423 -30.53 18.35 22.90
CA THR A 423 -30.77 19.58 23.63
C THR A 423 -32.24 19.71 24.02
N ARG A 424 -32.50 19.94 25.31
CA ARG A 424 -33.83 20.17 25.85
C ARG A 424 -34.41 21.44 25.22
N GLN A 425 -35.41 21.28 24.37
CA GLN A 425 -36.20 22.38 23.81
C GLN A 425 -36.88 23.13 24.97
N PRO A 426 -36.78 24.48 25.05
CA PRO A 426 -37.49 25.23 26.09
C PRO A 426 -39.01 25.10 25.86
N PRO A 427 -39.82 25.05 26.94
CA PRO A 427 -41.25 24.86 26.83
C PRO A 427 -41.91 26.04 26.11
N ASN A 428 -42.72 25.72 25.11
CA ASN A 428 -43.69 26.64 24.53
C ASN A 428 -44.61 27.15 25.66
N THR A 429 -44.46 28.41 26.04
CA THR A 429 -45.52 29.14 26.73
C THR A 429 -46.63 29.40 25.72
N THR A 430 -47.65 28.56 25.77
CA THR A 430 -49.00 28.88 25.35
C THR A 430 -49.53 30.01 26.23
N THR A 431 -49.81 31.17 25.63
CA THR A 431 -50.67 32.19 26.22
C THR A 431 -52.12 31.84 25.85
N PRO A 432 -53.05 31.74 26.82
CA PRO A 432 -54.48 31.75 26.55
C PRO A 432 -55.02 33.20 26.53
N GLU A 433 -55.91 33.45 25.57
CA GLU A 433 -56.78 34.62 25.32
C GLU A 433 -56.14 35.98 24.98
#